data_AF-A0A0C2XG67-F1
#
_entry.id   AF-A0A0C2XG67-F1
#
_cell.length_a   1.000
_cell.length_b   1.000
_cell.length_c   1.000
_cell.angle_alpha   90.00
_cell.angle_beta   90.00
_cell.angle_gamma   90.00
#
_symmetry.space_group_name_H-M   'P 1'
#
loop_
_entity.id
_entity.type
_entity.pdbx_description
1 polymer ?
#
loop_
_entity_poly.entity_id
_entity_poly.type
_entity_poly.pdbx_seq_one_letter_code
_entity_poly.pdbx_strand_id
1 'polypeptide(L)'
;MPPRLQIHDAQVSDYFTDCTEDSAKQLASLINACPPDSLDTIFNPIFEQLYLHSFNQIKPIDSLLHFLTSVANHVDSSVYDGGAEGRYISTFRRASSGPETLAERLSQSLYETQWDFVSRAVTPDEEYDRKLSLEYYKSAAIYGTFLARAFVVRPDLFRDRLWREVEDVFVKGLFTEDSELGIYVVIAALLLGAGKDIRAYLDEGHVGKGKSWVWYDDKRFRDEDTWGWTDIAAALECMTIPDTLPEYVTNSFRLAKDVIRRGQDNEVNWDSTTLAHEGFPWV
;
A
#
# COMPACT_ATOMS: atom_id res chain seq x y z
N MET A 1 12.06 31.24 22.43
CA MET A 1 11.70 29.89 21.97
C MET A 1 10.37 30.01 21.25
N PRO A 2 10.25 29.61 19.98
CA PRO A 2 8.95 29.51 19.32
C PRO A 2 8.08 28.47 20.07
N PRO A 3 6.76 28.68 20.18
CA PRO A 3 5.87 27.72 20.81
C PRO A 3 5.94 26.40 20.05
N ARG A 4 6.19 25.29 20.76
CA ARG A 4 5.98 23.95 20.20
C ARG A 4 4.48 23.80 19.95
N LEU A 5 4.09 23.55 18.70
CA LEU A 5 2.74 23.07 18.41
C LEU A 5 2.54 21.77 19.19
N GLN A 6 1.67 21.80 20.21
CA GLN A 6 1.10 20.59 20.78
C GLN A 6 -0.07 20.23 19.87
N ILE A 7 0.19 19.45 18.83
CA ILE A 7 -0.89 18.81 18.10
C ILE A 7 -1.42 17.70 18.98
N HIS A 8 -2.71 17.75 19.29
CA HIS A 8 -3.39 16.72 20.05
C HIS A 8 -3.99 15.72 19.05
N ASP A 9 -3.71 14.43 19.20
CA ASP A 9 -4.27 13.35 18.36
C ASP A 9 -5.80 13.44 18.25
N ALA A 10 -6.46 13.97 19.28
CA ALA A 10 -7.89 14.27 19.31
C ALA A 10 -8.31 15.21 18.17
N GLN A 11 -7.54 16.25 17.87
CA GLN A 11 -7.85 17.22 16.81
C GLN A 11 -7.75 16.57 15.42
N VAL A 12 -6.77 15.69 15.20
CA VAL A 12 -6.65 14.94 13.94
C VAL A 12 -7.81 13.96 13.78
N SER A 13 -8.19 13.28 14.85
CA SER A 13 -9.33 12.35 14.87
C SER A 13 -10.67 13.03 14.55
N ASP A 14 -10.92 14.23 15.10
CA ASP A 14 -12.12 15.02 14.78
C ASP A 14 -12.21 15.32 13.28
N TYR A 15 -11.10 15.64 12.62
CA TYR A 15 -11.07 15.92 11.19
C TYR A 15 -11.34 14.70 10.32
N PHE A 16 -10.94 13.50 10.76
CA PHE A 16 -11.24 12.24 10.09
C PHE A 16 -12.68 11.75 10.32
N THR A 17 -13.37 12.24 11.36
CA THR A 17 -14.77 11.90 11.59
C THR A 17 -15.66 12.47 10.49
N ASP A 18 -15.46 13.73 10.13
CA ASP A 18 -16.33 14.42 9.18
C ASP A 18 -15.82 14.32 7.72
N CYS A 19 -14.50 14.23 7.49
CA CYS A 19 -13.86 14.19 6.17
C CYS A 19 -14.34 15.28 5.19
N THR A 20 -14.64 16.48 5.69
CA THR A 20 -15.11 17.60 4.86
C THR A 20 -13.95 18.37 4.23
N GLU A 21 -14.25 19.19 3.23
CA GLU A 21 -13.29 20.13 2.66
C GLU A 21 -12.70 21.10 3.70
N ASP A 22 -13.48 21.51 4.69
CA ASP A 22 -12.99 22.36 5.78
C ASP A 22 -12.07 21.59 6.73
N SER A 23 -12.40 20.33 7.05
CA SER A 23 -11.52 19.42 7.79
C SER A 23 -10.18 19.21 7.05
N ALA A 24 -10.23 19.10 5.71
CA ALA A 24 -9.05 18.92 4.89
C ALA A 24 -8.13 20.16 4.93
N LYS A 25 -8.70 21.36 4.80
CA LYS A 25 -7.96 22.63 4.95
C LYS A 25 -7.38 22.82 6.34
N GLN A 26 -8.10 22.38 7.38
CA GLN A 26 -7.61 22.47 8.75
C GLN A 26 -6.42 21.53 8.99
N LEU A 27 -6.48 20.28 8.49
CA LEU A 27 -5.33 19.37 8.50
C LEU A 27 -4.14 19.94 7.72
N ALA A 28 -4.39 20.46 6.51
CA ALA A 28 -3.34 21.08 5.70
C ALA A 28 -2.71 22.30 6.40
N SER A 29 -3.51 23.11 7.11
CA SER A 29 -3.00 24.21 7.91
C SER A 29 -2.10 23.74 9.07
N LEU A 30 -2.38 22.58 9.67
CA LEU A 30 -1.50 21.99 10.68
C LEU A 30 -0.18 21.53 10.05
N ILE A 31 -0.22 20.93 8.86
CA ILE A 31 0.98 20.53 8.10
C ILE A 31 1.81 21.77 7.75
N ASN A 32 1.20 22.81 7.17
CA ASN A 32 1.88 24.02 6.72
C ASN A 32 2.50 24.83 7.88
N ALA A 33 1.90 24.76 9.07
CA ALA A 33 2.42 25.41 10.27
C ALA A 33 3.54 24.61 10.95
N CYS A 34 3.74 23.34 10.57
CA CYS A 34 4.70 22.46 11.21
C CYS A 34 6.11 22.70 10.66
N PRO A 35 7.13 22.84 11.53
CA PRO A 35 8.52 22.86 11.09
C PRO A 35 8.88 21.59 10.29
N PRO A 36 9.68 21.70 9.21
CA PRO A 36 10.09 20.55 8.40
C PRO A 36 10.66 19.37 9.20
N ASP A 37 11.48 19.65 10.21
CA ASP A 37 12.11 18.67 11.09
C ASP A 37 11.15 18.01 12.09
N SER A 38 9.87 18.42 12.09
CA SER A 38 8.83 17.93 13.00
C SER A 38 7.61 17.38 12.26
N LEU A 39 7.66 17.23 10.94
CA LEU A 39 6.52 16.78 10.12
C LEU A 39 5.96 15.41 10.56
N ASP A 40 6.83 14.51 11.04
CA ASP A 40 6.41 13.19 11.54
C ASP A 40 5.43 13.29 12.72
N THR A 41 5.48 14.38 13.50
CA THR A 41 4.53 14.61 14.61
C THR A 41 3.10 14.91 14.15
N ILE A 42 2.94 15.28 12.88
CA ILE A 42 1.64 15.49 12.22
C ILE A 42 1.24 14.26 11.40
N PHE A 43 2.18 13.74 10.60
CA PHE A 43 1.86 12.66 9.67
C PHE A 43 1.54 11.35 10.37
N ASN A 44 2.23 11.01 11.48
CA ASN A 44 1.96 9.76 12.20
C ASN A 44 0.51 9.69 12.71
N PRO A 45 -0.02 10.69 13.43
CA PRO A 45 -1.44 10.70 13.82
C PRO A 45 -2.41 10.65 12.62
N ILE A 46 -2.08 11.32 11.50
CA ILE A 46 -2.91 11.28 10.28
C ILE A 46 -3.00 9.85 9.75
N PHE A 47 -1.87 9.15 9.64
CA PHE A 47 -1.84 7.77 9.14
C PHE A 47 -2.45 6.78 10.14
N GLU A 48 -2.25 6.99 11.46
CA GLU A 48 -2.93 6.21 12.49
C GLU A 48 -4.46 6.33 12.37
N GLN A 49 -5.00 7.54 12.20
CA GLN A 49 -6.46 7.73 12.02
C GLN A 49 -6.94 7.12 10.70
N LEU A 50 -6.17 7.26 9.62
CA LEU A 50 -6.46 6.65 8.33
C LEU A 50 -6.61 5.13 8.45
N TYR A 51 -5.65 4.47 9.11
CA TYR A 51 -5.70 3.03 9.34
C TYR A 51 -6.85 2.68 10.29
N LEU A 52 -6.99 3.37 11.42
CA LEU A 52 -8.05 3.13 12.40
C LEU A 52 -9.45 3.19 11.78
N HIS A 53 -9.72 4.19 10.94
CA HIS A 53 -10.99 4.32 10.23
C HIS A 53 -11.20 3.20 9.20
N SER A 54 -10.12 2.73 8.57
CA SER A 54 -10.16 1.60 7.63
C SER A 54 -10.43 0.27 8.34
N PHE A 55 -9.75 0.01 9.47
CA PHE A 55 -9.92 -1.19 10.30
C PHE A 55 -11.31 -1.28 10.90
N ASN A 56 -11.85 -0.17 11.38
CA ASN A 56 -13.20 -0.13 11.94
C ASN A 56 -14.29 -0.02 10.86
N GLN A 57 -13.93 -0.02 9.57
CA GLN A 57 -14.83 0.16 8.42
C GLN A 57 -15.78 1.36 8.58
N ILE A 58 -15.33 2.43 9.26
CA ILE A 58 -16.15 3.62 9.53
C ILE A 58 -16.45 4.35 8.23
N LYS A 59 -15.49 4.36 7.31
CA LYS A 59 -15.62 4.91 5.96
C LYS A 59 -14.91 3.98 4.95
N PRO A 60 -15.39 3.90 3.70
CA PRO A 60 -14.66 3.22 2.63
C PRO A 60 -13.26 3.82 2.45
N ILE A 61 -12.26 2.99 2.13
CA ILE A 61 -10.88 3.41 1.93
C ILE A 61 -10.76 4.44 0.80
N ASP A 62 -11.54 4.28 -0.29
CA ASP A 62 -11.56 5.26 -1.39
C ASP A 62 -11.97 6.66 -0.90
N SER A 63 -12.94 6.76 0.01
CA SER A 63 -13.37 8.05 0.60
C SER A 63 -12.27 8.67 1.45
N LEU A 64 -11.53 7.86 2.22
CA LEU A 64 -10.40 8.33 3.02
C LEU A 64 -9.23 8.79 2.14
N LEU A 65 -8.97 8.09 1.04
CA LEU A 65 -7.97 8.48 0.04
C LEU A 65 -8.35 9.80 -0.63
N HIS A 66 -9.62 9.99 -1.00
CA HIS A 66 -10.11 11.27 -1.51
C HIS A 66 -10.00 12.40 -0.48
N PHE A 67 -10.19 12.11 0.80
CA PHE A 67 -9.98 13.10 1.86
C PHE A 67 -8.51 13.50 1.99
N LEU A 68 -7.58 12.53 2.09
CA LEU A 68 -6.14 12.80 2.11
C LEU A 68 -5.66 13.55 0.88
N THR A 69 -6.28 13.27 -0.25
CA THR A 69 -6.05 13.96 -1.50
C THR A 69 -6.45 15.44 -1.42
N SER A 70 -7.61 15.75 -0.83
CA SER A 70 -8.01 17.14 -0.58
C SER A 70 -7.01 17.81 0.36
N VAL A 71 -6.58 17.13 1.43
CA VAL A 71 -5.52 17.63 2.33
C VAL A 71 -4.26 17.97 1.54
N ALA A 72 -3.76 17.04 0.72
CA ALA A 72 -2.55 17.21 -0.09
C ALA A 72 -2.62 18.47 -0.96
N ASN A 73 -3.76 18.71 -1.62
CA ASN A 73 -3.96 19.87 -2.49
C ASN A 73 -3.89 21.23 -1.78
N HIS A 74 -4.07 21.26 -0.45
CA HIS A 74 -3.97 22.46 0.38
C HIS A 74 -2.62 22.59 1.11
N VAL A 75 -1.72 21.61 0.96
CA VAL A 75 -0.36 21.71 1.52
C VAL A 75 0.48 22.67 0.68
N ASP A 76 1.12 23.62 1.35
CA ASP A 76 1.93 24.64 0.69
C ASP A 76 3.15 24.01 0.00
N SER A 77 3.46 24.49 -1.21
CA SER A 77 4.62 24.01 -1.97
C SER A 77 5.97 24.15 -1.25
N SER A 78 6.06 24.99 -0.23
CA SER A 78 7.25 25.19 0.61
C SER A 78 7.45 24.12 1.69
N VAL A 79 6.43 23.29 1.96
CA VAL A 79 6.57 22.14 2.87
C VAL A 79 7.45 21.10 2.17
N TYR A 80 8.65 20.91 2.71
CA TYR A 80 9.65 19.99 2.18
C TYR A 80 10.45 19.38 3.32
N ASP A 81 10.64 18.07 3.30
CA ASP A 81 11.21 17.29 4.40
C ASP A 81 12.73 17.05 4.29
N GLY A 82 13.45 17.75 3.41
CA GLY A 82 14.92 17.60 3.32
C GLY A 82 15.42 16.25 2.79
N GLY A 83 14.56 15.22 2.70
CA GLY A 83 14.89 13.85 2.34
C GLY A 83 15.72 13.16 3.42
N ALA A 84 15.09 12.41 4.32
CA ALA A 84 15.83 11.43 5.13
C ALA A 84 16.27 10.26 4.23
N GLU A 85 17.53 9.83 4.34
CA GLU A 85 18.00 8.56 3.76
C GLU A 85 17.38 7.40 4.55
N GLY A 86 16.14 7.04 4.23
CA GLY A 86 15.55 5.79 4.68
C GLY A 86 16.42 4.60 4.24
N ARG A 87 16.54 3.59 5.12
CA ARG A 87 17.40 2.41 4.93
C ARG A 87 17.10 1.58 3.67
N TYR A 88 16.01 1.87 2.96
CA TYR A 88 15.51 1.15 1.79
C TYR A 88 15.35 2.03 0.54
N ILE A 89 15.86 3.27 0.57
CA ILE A 89 15.69 4.24 -0.52
C ILE A 89 16.78 4.06 -1.57
N SER A 90 16.49 3.35 -2.67
CA SER A 90 17.29 3.45 -3.91
C SER A 90 16.70 4.45 -4.92
N THR A 91 15.48 4.94 -4.67
CA THR A 91 14.90 6.06 -5.42
C THR A 91 14.53 7.19 -4.50
N PHE A 92 15.52 8.02 -4.19
CA PHE A 92 15.25 9.40 -3.76
C PHE A 92 14.58 10.12 -4.92
N ARG A 93 13.26 10.07 -5.02
CA ARG A 93 12.55 11.16 -5.67
C ARG A 93 12.28 12.17 -4.56
N ARG A 94 13.17 13.15 -4.39
CA ARG A 94 12.91 14.31 -3.53
C ARG A 94 11.47 14.78 -3.80
N ALA A 95 10.59 14.83 -2.80
CA ALA A 95 9.31 15.51 -2.94
C ALA A 95 9.56 16.88 -3.57
N SER A 96 8.98 17.13 -4.75
CA SER A 96 9.22 18.36 -5.49
C SER A 96 8.24 19.48 -5.11
N SER A 97 7.22 19.13 -4.30
CA SER A 97 6.16 20.02 -3.84
C SER A 97 5.51 19.52 -2.54
N GLY A 98 4.77 20.40 -1.85
CA GLY A 98 4.00 20.10 -0.64
C GLY A 98 3.07 18.88 -0.73
N PRO A 99 2.18 18.78 -1.76
CA PRO A 99 1.31 17.63 -1.95
C PRO A 99 2.07 16.29 -2.05
N GLU A 100 3.25 16.31 -2.68
CA GLU A 100 4.09 15.11 -2.81
C GLU A 100 4.71 14.67 -1.48
N THR A 101 4.98 15.59 -0.55
CA THR A 101 5.51 15.24 0.77
C THR A 101 4.56 14.33 1.54
N LEU A 102 3.25 14.64 1.53
CA LEU A 102 2.24 13.78 2.15
C LEU A 102 2.18 12.41 1.46
N ALA A 103 2.27 12.37 0.13
CA ALA A 103 2.24 11.12 -0.63
C ALA A 103 3.45 10.23 -0.37
N GLU A 104 4.65 10.81 -0.31
CA GLU A 104 5.89 10.10 -0.01
C GLU A 104 5.88 9.53 1.42
N ARG A 105 5.41 10.32 2.39
CA ARG A 105 5.29 9.86 3.79
C ARG A 105 4.23 8.78 3.96
N LEU A 106 3.12 8.85 3.23
CA LEU A 106 2.13 7.78 3.20
C LEU A 106 2.70 6.51 2.59
N SER A 107 3.44 6.61 1.47
CA SER A 107 4.14 5.49 0.84
C SER A 107 5.08 4.81 1.83
N GLN A 108 5.91 5.60 2.52
CA GLN A 108 6.82 5.10 3.54
C GLN A 108 6.08 4.39 4.68
N SER A 109 5.05 5.02 5.25
CA SER A 109 4.25 4.42 6.33
C SER A 109 3.60 3.12 5.89
N LEU A 110 3.04 3.07 4.67
CA LEU A 110 2.45 1.86 4.10
C LEU A 110 3.51 0.77 3.90
N TYR A 111 4.68 1.09 3.37
CA TYR A 111 5.76 0.14 3.17
C TYR A 111 6.21 -0.47 4.51
N GLU A 112 6.49 0.38 5.50
CA GLU A 112 6.91 -0.06 6.84
C GLU A 112 5.86 -0.95 7.49
N THR A 113 4.57 -0.60 7.33
CA THR A 113 3.48 -1.37 7.94
C THR A 113 3.17 -2.66 7.17
N GLN A 114 3.32 -2.65 5.85
CA GLN A 114 3.11 -3.84 5.02
C GLN A 114 4.24 -4.84 5.12
N TRP A 115 5.43 -4.39 5.55
CA TRP A 115 6.63 -5.20 5.62
C TRP A 115 6.41 -6.54 6.30
N ASP A 116 5.69 -6.56 7.43
CA ASP A 116 5.42 -7.76 8.22
C ASP A 116 4.52 -8.79 7.51
N PHE A 117 3.80 -8.38 6.46
CA PHE A 117 2.93 -9.25 5.68
C PHE A 117 3.58 -9.72 4.37
N VAL A 118 4.58 -8.98 3.87
CA VAL A 118 5.17 -9.21 2.55
C VAL A 118 6.63 -9.67 2.62
N SER A 119 7.30 -9.43 3.75
CA SER A 119 8.70 -9.76 3.97
C SER A 119 8.84 -10.71 5.12
N ARG A 120 9.52 -11.83 4.87
CA ARG A 120 9.77 -12.85 5.86
C ARG A 120 11.11 -12.56 6.55
N ALA A 121 11.07 -12.19 7.83
CA ALA A 121 12.27 -11.85 8.62
C ALA A 121 12.98 -13.06 9.24
N VAL A 122 12.37 -14.24 9.18
CA VAL A 122 12.84 -15.47 9.81
C VAL A 122 12.70 -16.66 8.85
N THR A 123 13.46 -17.73 9.08
CA THR A 123 13.34 -18.96 8.27
C THR A 123 11.88 -19.46 8.26
N PRO A 124 11.33 -19.85 7.10
CA PRO A 124 10.00 -20.46 7.00
C PRO A 124 9.78 -21.57 8.04
N ASP A 125 8.66 -21.51 8.75
CA ASP A 125 8.26 -22.50 9.77
C ASP A 125 6.76 -22.80 9.63
N GLU A 126 6.44 -24.01 9.16
CA GLU A 126 5.06 -24.44 8.95
C GLU A 126 4.21 -24.42 10.24
N GLU A 127 4.80 -24.68 11.40
CA GLU A 127 4.06 -24.70 12.66
C GLU A 127 3.68 -23.27 13.09
N TYR A 128 4.59 -22.31 12.86
CA TYR A 128 4.32 -20.90 13.04
C TYR A 128 3.24 -20.40 12.07
N ASP A 129 3.40 -20.70 10.78
CA ASP A 129 2.51 -20.28 9.70
C ASP A 129 1.05 -20.71 9.94
N ARG A 130 0.83 -21.94 10.44
CA ARG A 130 -0.50 -22.44 10.80
C ARG A 130 -1.14 -21.74 11.99
N LYS A 131 -0.37 -21.02 12.81
CA LYS A 131 -0.84 -20.31 14.01
C LYS A 131 -1.15 -18.84 13.74
N LEU A 132 -0.91 -18.33 12.52
CA LEU A 132 -1.27 -16.96 12.15
C LEU A 132 -2.78 -16.75 12.32
N SER A 133 -3.14 -15.64 12.97
CA SER A 133 -4.52 -15.35 13.35
C SER A 133 -5.33 -14.78 12.18
N LEU A 134 -6.67 -14.79 12.32
CA LEU A 134 -7.54 -14.07 11.37
C LEU A 134 -7.18 -12.57 11.30
N GLU A 135 -6.88 -11.95 12.45
CA GLU A 135 -6.51 -10.52 12.53
C GLU A 135 -5.24 -10.19 11.72
N TYR A 136 -4.28 -11.12 11.65
CA TYR A 136 -3.10 -10.99 10.79
C TYR A 136 -3.52 -10.84 9.31
N TYR A 137 -4.37 -11.76 8.82
CA TYR A 137 -4.82 -11.71 7.43
C TYR A 137 -5.75 -10.52 7.17
N LYS A 138 -6.58 -10.11 8.14
CA LYS A 138 -7.44 -8.92 8.02
C LYS A 138 -6.60 -7.65 7.83
N SER A 139 -5.53 -7.54 8.61
CA SER A 139 -4.58 -6.44 8.49
C SER A 139 -3.93 -6.43 7.10
N ALA A 140 -3.46 -7.59 6.62
CA ALA A 140 -2.91 -7.72 5.27
C ALA A 140 -3.92 -7.31 4.19
N ALA A 141 -5.21 -7.67 4.34
CA ALA A 141 -6.27 -7.30 3.39
C ALA A 141 -6.52 -5.79 3.37
N ILE A 142 -6.57 -5.16 4.54
CA ILE A 142 -6.81 -3.72 4.66
C ILE A 142 -5.64 -2.94 4.07
N TYR A 143 -4.39 -3.26 4.46
CA TYR A 143 -3.23 -2.56 3.91
C TYR A 143 -3.04 -2.83 2.42
N GLY A 144 -3.25 -4.08 1.96
CA GLY A 144 -3.21 -4.41 0.54
C GLY A 144 -4.28 -3.67 -0.27
N THR A 145 -5.49 -3.55 0.28
CA THR A 145 -6.56 -2.74 -0.32
C THR A 145 -6.15 -1.27 -0.36
N PHE A 146 -5.53 -0.76 0.70
CA PHE A 146 -5.05 0.61 0.75
C PHE A 146 -4.03 0.89 -0.36
N LEU A 147 -3.01 0.04 -0.52
CA LEU A 147 -2.01 0.15 -1.58
C LEU A 147 -2.66 0.09 -2.97
N ALA A 148 -3.53 -0.89 -3.20
CA ALA A 148 -4.22 -1.05 -4.47
C ALA A 148 -5.05 0.20 -4.82
N ARG A 149 -5.87 0.69 -3.88
CA ARG A 149 -6.75 1.83 -4.12
C ARG A 149 -5.99 3.14 -4.21
N ALA A 150 -4.93 3.34 -3.41
CA ALA A 150 -4.08 4.53 -3.51
C ALA A 150 -3.40 4.64 -4.88
N PHE A 151 -2.96 3.50 -5.45
CA PHE A 151 -2.39 3.44 -6.79
C PHE A 151 -3.36 3.87 -7.90
N VAL A 152 -4.67 3.62 -7.70
CA VAL A 152 -5.74 3.88 -8.70
C VAL A 152 -6.39 5.26 -8.53
N VAL A 153 -6.74 5.66 -7.30
CA VAL A 153 -7.64 6.79 -7.02
C VAL A 153 -7.02 8.14 -7.37
N ARG A 154 -5.71 8.31 -7.14
CA ARG A 154 -4.97 9.52 -7.49
C ARG A 154 -3.61 9.16 -8.10
N PRO A 155 -3.61 8.75 -9.37
CA PRO A 155 -2.41 8.23 -9.99
C PRO A 155 -1.34 9.31 -10.17
N ASP A 156 -1.76 10.57 -10.28
CA ASP A 156 -0.89 11.74 -10.38
C ASP A 156 -0.12 12.04 -9.08
N LEU A 157 -0.63 11.61 -7.93
CA LEU A 157 0.03 11.82 -6.63
C LEU A 157 0.76 10.57 -6.14
N PHE A 158 0.10 9.40 -6.19
CA PHE A 158 0.59 8.22 -5.48
C PHE A 158 1.21 7.15 -6.38
N ARG A 159 0.78 7.00 -7.65
CA ARG A 159 1.13 5.83 -8.48
C ARG A 159 2.64 5.62 -8.60
N ASP A 160 3.36 6.65 -9.00
CA ASP A 160 4.82 6.61 -9.17
C ASP A 160 5.56 6.37 -7.85
N ARG A 161 4.99 6.83 -6.73
CA ARG A 161 5.58 6.73 -5.39
C ARG A 161 5.40 5.34 -4.82
N LEU A 162 4.20 4.78 -4.99
CA LEU A 162 3.79 3.44 -4.55
C LEU A 162 4.25 2.33 -5.49
N TRP A 163 4.76 2.64 -6.69
CA TRP A 163 5.14 1.61 -7.65
C TRP A 163 6.17 0.66 -7.07
N ARG A 164 7.09 1.16 -6.23
CA ARG A 164 8.13 0.31 -5.65
C ARG A 164 7.54 -0.72 -4.69
N GLU A 165 6.56 -0.33 -3.90
CA GLU A 165 5.83 -1.15 -2.96
C GLU A 165 5.05 -2.23 -3.72
N VAL A 166 4.35 -1.85 -4.80
CA VAL A 166 3.68 -2.78 -5.71
C VAL A 166 4.69 -3.78 -6.31
N GLU A 167 5.83 -3.27 -6.75
CA GLU A 167 6.92 -4.07 -7.33
C GLU A 167 7.47 -5.08 -6.31
N ASP A 168 7.75 -4.65 -5.08
CA ASP A 168 8.25 -5.53 -4.02
C ASP A 168 7.24 -6.61 -3.63
N VAL A 169 5.93 -6.30 -3.60
CA VAL A 169 4.88 -7.32 -3.38
C VAL A 169 4.92 -8.39 -4.47
N PHE A 170 5.00 -8.01 -5.75
CA PHE A 170 5.06 -8.99 -6.83
C PHE A 170 6.38 -9.76 -6.85
N VAL A 171 7.51 -9.12 -6.56
CA VAL A 171 8.81 -9.80 -6.54
C VAL A 171 8.90 -10.82 -5.40
N LYS A 172 8.52 -10.42 -4.20
CA LYS A 172 8.53 -11.31 -3.03
C LYS A 172 7.44 -12.39 -3.12
N GLY A 173 6.33 -12.08 -3.78
CA GLY A 173 5.15 -12.92 -3.82
C GLY A 173 5.05 -13.86 -5.00
N LEU A 174 5.43 -13.43 -6.21
CA LEU A 174 5.26 -14.23 -7.43
C LEU A 174 6.59 -14.78 -7.97
N PHE A 175 7.70 -14.08 -7.72
CA PHE A 175 9.01 -14.44 -8.28
C PHE A 175 9.97 -15.05 -7.26
N THR A 176 9.50 -15.36 -6.04
CA THR A 176 10.29 -15.95 -4.95
C THR A 176 9.52 -17.13 -4.35
N GLU A 177 10.21 -18.23 -4.03
CA GLU A 177 9.57 -19.47 -3.54
C GLU A 177 9.18 -19.41 -2.04
N ASP A 178 9.92 -18.66 -1.22
CA ASP A 178 9.76 -18.62 0.25
C ASP A 178 8.99 -17.38 0.74
N SER A 179 7.82 -17.11 0.17
CA SER A 179 7.07 -15.90 0.51
C SER A 179 6.38 -15.96 1.87
N GLU A 180 6.18 -14.81 2.49
CA GLU A 180 5.35 -14.64 3.70
C GLU A 180 3.86 -14.91 3.39
N LEU A 181 3.09 -15.49 4.33
CA LEU A 181 1.71 -15.90 4.05
C LEU A 181 0.75 -14.72 3.84
N GLY A 182 1.02 -13.56 4.46
CA GLY A 182 0.25 -12.34 4.22
C GLY A 182 0.29 -11.86 2.78
N ILE A 183 1.35 -12.20 2.02
CA ILE A 183 1.55 -11.70 0.66
C ILE A 183 0.44 -12.15 -0.30
N TYR A 184 -0.14 -13.34 -0.08
CA TYR A 184 -1.22 -13.86 -0.91
C TYR A 184 -2.46 -12.97 -0.82
N VAL A 185 -2.73 -12.41 0.36
CA VAL A 185 -3.81 -11.46 0.57
C VAL A 185 -3.50 -10.13 -0.12
N VAL A 186 -2.27 -9.62 0.02
CA VAL A 186 -1.85 -8.34 -0.57
C VAL A 186 -1.85 -8.42 -2.10
N ILE A 187 -1.34 -9.51 -2.69
CA ILE A 187 -1.41 -9.76 -4.13
C ILE A 187 -2.86 -9.83 -4.60
N ALA A 188 -3.73 -10.56 -3.88
CA ALA A 188 -5.15 -10.62 -4.24
C ALA A 188 -5.78 -9.21 -4.26
N ALA A 189 -5.46 -8.37 -3.27
CA ALA A 189 -5.96 -7.01 -3.18
C ALA A 189 -5.45 -6.14 -4.35
N LEU A 190 -4.16 -6.26 -4.70
CA LEU A 190 -3.57 -5.55 -5.85
C LEU A 190 -4.20 -5.98 -7.17
N LEU A 191 -4.33 -7.29 -7.40
CA LEU A 191 -4.86 -7.81 -8.67
C LEU A 191 -6.33 -7.46 -8.86
N LEU A 192 -7.16 -7.60 -7.82
CA LEU A 192 -8.59 -7.26 -7.87
C LEU A 192 -8.82 -5.75 -7.85
N GLY A 193 -8.07 -5.02 -7.03
CA GLY A 193 -8.27 -3.61 -6.75
C GLY A 193 -7.58 -2.64 -7.69
N ALA A 194 -6.47 -3.07 -8.32
CA ALA A 194 -5.61 -2.24 -9.16
C ALA A 194 -5.06 -2.95 -10.40
N GLY A 195 -5.43 -4.20 -10.67
CA GLY A 195 -4.82 -5.02 -11.73
C GLY A 195 -4.91 -4.37 -13.11
N LYS A 196 -6.03 -3.73 -13.45
CA LYS A 196 -6.20 -3.00 -14.72
C LYS A 196 -5.23 -1.83 -14.84
N ASP A 197 -5.08 -1.06 -13.77
CA ASP A 197 -4.20 0.12 -13.76
C ASP A 197 -2.73 -0.25 -13.70
N ILE A 198 -2.37 -1.31 -12.96
CA ILE A 198 -1.01 -1.87 -12.95
C ILE A 198 -0.62 -2.33 -14.34
N ARG A 199 -1.53 -3.06 -15.02
CA ARG A 199 -1.34 -3.46 -16.40
C ARG A 199 -1.16 -2.27 -17.32
N ALA A 200 -2.07 -1.30 -17.28
CA ALA A 200 -2.00 -0.10 -18.11
C ALA A 200 -0.68 0.65 -17.90
N TYR A 201 -0.26 0.80 -16.65
CA TYR A 201 1.01 1.41 -16.29
C TYR A 201 2.21 0.66 -16.89
N LEU A 202 2.21 -0.69 -16.86
CA LEU A 202 3.25 -1.49 -17.52
C LEU A 202 3.18 -1.39 -19.06
N ASP A 203 1.99 -1.37 -19.64
CA ASP A 203 1.78 -1.25 -21.09
C ASP A 203 2.19 0.15 -21.63
N GLU A 204 2.19 1.19 -20.78
CA GLU A 204 2.71 2.54 -21.07
C GLU A 204 4.26 2.59 -21.15
N GLY A 205 4.94 1.46 -20.98
CA GLY A 205 6.39 1.33 -21.11
C GLY A 205 7.15 1.34 -19.78
N HIS A 206 6.43 1.35 -18.66
CA HIS A 206 7.03 1.05 -17.36
C HIS A 206 7.33 -0.45 -17.25
N VAL A 207 8.38 -0.81 -16.53
CA VAL A 207 8.74 -2.20 -16.28
C VAL A 207 8.99 -2.41 -14.80
N GLY A 208 8.58 -3.56 -14.30
CA GLY A 208 9.02 -4.03 -13.01
C GLY A 208 10.48 -4.49 -13.10
N LYS A 209 11.23 -4.30 -12.02
CA LYS A 209 12.65 -4.66 -11.90
C LYS A 209 12.87 -5.79 -10.90
N GLY A 210 13.95 -6.54 -11.06
CA GLY A 210 14.33 -7.68 -10.23
C GLY A 210 13.36 -8.85 -10.34
N LYS A 211 13.86 -10.05 -10.68
CA LYS A 211 13.07 -11.29 -10.74
C LYS A 211 13.41 -12.29 -9.63
N SER A 212 14.09 -11.87 -8.59
CA SER A 212 14.45 -12.74 -7.47
C SER A 212 14.70 -11.92 -6.21
N TRP A 213 14.10 -12.32 -5.10
CA TRP A 213 14.37 -11.75 -3.78
C TRP A 213 15.08 -12.77 -2.90
N VAL A 214 16.10 -12.31 -2.19
CA VAL A 214 16.83 -13.11 -1.20
C VAL A 214 16.43 -12.59 0.18
N TRP A 215 15.52 -13.30 0.84
CA TRP A 215 14.89 -12.84 2.07
C TRP A 215 15.87 -12.65 3.23
N TYR A 216 16.89 -13.51 3.36
CA TYR A 216 17.88 -13.40 4.45
C TYR A 216 18.88 -12.25 4.27
N ASP A 217 19.09 -11.79 3.04
CA ASP A 217 19.94 -10.64 2.72
C ASP A 217 19.13 -9.36 2.49
N ASP A 218 17.81 -9.47 2.53
CA ASP A 218 16.84 -8.39 2.34
C ASP A 218 17.07 -7.60 1.03
N LYS A 219 17.43 -8.33 -0.03
CA LYS A 219 17.90 -7.75 -1.29
C LYS A 219 17.37 -8.50 -2.50
N ARG A 220 17.24 -7.76 -3.59
CA ARG A 220 17.02 -8.33 -4.91
C ARG A 220 18.31 -8.96 -5.43
N PHE A 221 18.16 -10.12 -6.02
CA PHE A 221 19.20 -10.77 -6.80
C PHE A 221 18.91 -10.47 -8.27
N ARG A 222 19.88 -9.89 -8.99
CA ARG A 222 19.75 -9.41 -10.39
C ARG A 222 18.75 -8.27 -10.54
N ASP A 223 19.11 -7.10 -10.02
CA ASP A 223 18.32 -5.86 -10.11
C ASP A 223 18.01 -5.44 -11.55
N GLU A 224 18.84 -5.87 -12.50
CA GLU A 224 18.73 -5.61 -13.93
C GLU A 224 17.63 -6.41 -14.64
N ASP A 225 17.14 -7.52 -14.06
CA ASP A 225 16.09 -8.32 -14.68
C ASP A 225 14.77 -7.54 -14.71
N THR A 226 14.08 -7.54 -15.85
CA THR A 226 12.81 -6.82 -16.01
C THR A 226 11.64 -7.77 -16.20
N TRP A 227 10.47 -7.36 -15.73
CA TRP A 227 9.19 -8.04 -15.94
C TRP A 227 8.07 -7.07 -16.34
N GLY A 228 7.08 -7.60 -17.04
CA GLY A 228 5.83 -6.91 -17.36
C GLY A 228 4.60 -7.72 -16.95
N TRP A 229 3.44 -7.31 -17.45
CA TRP A 229 2.16 -7.95 -17.10
C TRP A 229 2.09 -9.42 -17.48
N THR A 230 2.66 -9.80 -18.63
CA THR A 230 2.71 -11.21 -19.07
C THR A 230 3.51 -12.08 -18.10
N ASP A 231 4.60 -11.55 -17.52
CA ASP A 231 5.37 -12.28 -16.50
C ASP A 231 4.57 -12.46 -15.21
N ILE A 232 3.82 -11.43 -14.79
CA ILE A 232 2.90 -11.50 -13.63
C ILE A 232 1.87 -12.60 -13.86
N ALA A 233 1.18 -12.58 -15.02
CA ALA A 233 0.17 -13.58 -15.34
C ALA A 233 0.74 -15.01 -15.37
N ALA A 234 1.91 -15.19 -16.00
CA ALA A 234 2.58 -16.49 -16.07
C ALA A 234 3.02 -17.00 -14.69
N ALA A 235 3.63 -16.13 -13.87
CA ALA A 235 4.03 -16.50 -12.51
C ALA A 235 2.81 -16.83 -11.64
N LEU A 236 1.73 -16.07 -11.78
CA LEU A 236 0.48 -16.32 -11.08
C LEU A 236 -0.12 -17.68 -11.44
N GLU A 237 -0.07 -18.09 -12.72
CA GLU A 237 -0.51 -19.42 -13.16
C GLU A 237 0.33 -20.54 -12.54
N CYS A 238 1.65 -20.38 -12.52
CA CYS A 238 2.59 -21.36 -11.96
C CYS A 238 2.63 -21.38 -10.43
N MET A 239 2.10 -20.34 -9.76
CA MET A 239 2.18 -20.21 -8.32
C MET A 239 1.39 -21.33 -7.61
N THR A 240 2.09 -22.02 -6.69
CA THR A 240 1.50 -23.03 -5.80
C THR A 240 1.00 -22.34 -4.54
N ILE A 241 -0.23 -22.66 -4.12
CA ILE A 241 -0.80 -22.13 -2.87
C ILE A 241 -0.37 -23.06 -1.73
N PRO A 242 0.26 -22.57 -0.66
CA PRO A 242 0.66 -23.39 0.48
C PRO A 242 -0.54 -24.03 1.17
N ASP A 243 -0.41 -25.30 1.56
CA ASP A 243 -1.44 -26.03 2.32
C ASP A 243 -1.65 -25.47 3.74
N THR A 244 -0.72 -24.63 4.22
CA THR A 244 -0.82 -23.91 5.51
C THR A 244 -1.75 -22.70 5.44
N LEU A 245 -2.10 -22.24 4.24
CA LEU A 245 -2.91 -21.05 4.05
C LEU A 245 -4.39 -21.34 4.39
N PRO A 246 -5.07 -20.50 5.19
CA PRO A 246 -6.48 -20.71 5.50
C PRO A 246 -7.37 -20.73 4.24
N GLU A 247 -8.46 -21.49 4.29
CA GLU A 247 -9.37 -21.66 3.16
C GLU A 247 -9.95 -20.32 2.66
N TYR A 248 -10.29 -19.40 3.57
CA TYR A 248 -10.82 -18.10 3.20
C TYR A 248 -9.81 -17.24 2.41
N VAL A 249 -8.52 -17.27 2.77
CA VAL A 249 -7.46 -16.58 2.02
C VAL A 249 -7.24 -17.27 0.68
N THR A 250 -7.20 -18.60 0.69
CA THR A 250 -7.06 -19.41 -0.53
C THR A 250 -8.16 -19.10 -1.54
N ASN A 251 -9.41 -18.95 -1.09
CA ASN A 251 -10.54 -18.60 -1.94
C ASN A 251 -10.41 -17.18 -2.52
N SER A 252 -10.05 -16.18 -1.70
CA SER A 252 -9.78 -14.82 -2.17
C SER A 252 -8.65 -14.77 -3.21
N PHE A 253 -7.56 -15.51 -2.99
CA PHE A 253 -6.45 -15.56 -3.94
C PHE A 253 -6.83 -16.28 -5.25
N ARG A 254 -7.56 -17.39 -5.18
CA ARG A 254 -8.10 -18.07 -6.38
C ARG A 254 -9.04 -17.19 -7.18
N LEU A 255 -9.88 -16.40 -6.51
CA LEU A 255 -10.74 -15.41 -7.16
C LEU A 255 -9.90 -14.39 -7.95
N ALA A 256 -8.84 -13.85 -7.35
CA ALA A 256 -7.90 -12.97 -8.05
C ALA A 256 -7.27 -13.66 -9.27
N LYS A 257 -6.77 -14.90 -9.13
CA LYS A 257 -6.24 -15.69 -10.25
C LYS A 257 -7.25 -15.85 -11.38
N ASP A 258 -8.49 -16.16 -11.05
CA ASP A 258 -9.55 -16.36 -12.03
C ASP A 258 -9.93 -15.07 -12.76
N VAL A 259 -9.96 -13.93 -12.06
CA VAL A 259 -10.21 -12.63 -12.68
C VAL A 259 -9.11 -12.30 -13.70
N ILE A 260 -7.84 -12.43 -13.32
CA ILE A 260 -6.71 -12.16 -14.23
C ILE A 260 -6.71 -13.13 -15.42
N ARG A 261 -7.00 -14.42 -15.19
CA ARG A 261 -7.03 -15.44 -16.26
C ARG A 261 -8.12 -15.20 -17.30
N ARG A 262 -9.28 -14.65 -16.91
CA ARG A 262 -10.41 -14.42 -17.80
C ARG A 262 -10.17 -13.29 -18.82
N GLY A 263 -9.15 -12.46 -18.62
CA GLY A 263 -8.65 -11.53 -19.63
C GLY A 263 -9.50 -10.27 -19.90
N GLN A 264 -8.99 -9.49 -20.86
CA GLN A 264 -9.09 -8.02 -21.05
C GLN A 264 -10.46 -7.33 -20.99
N ASP A 265 -11.55 -7.99 -21.37
CA ASP A 265 -12.82 -7.28 -21.64
C ASP A 265 -13.64 -6.95 -20.38
N ASN A 266 -13.29 -7.53 -19.22
CA ASN A 266 -14.01 -7.34 -17.95
C ASN A 266 -13.09 -6.96 -16.77
N GLU A 267 -11.83 -6.61 -17.01
CA GLU A 267 -10.93 -6.14 -15.95
C GLU A 267 -11.42 -4.76 -15.46
N VAL A 268 -12.06 -4.75 -14.28
CA VAL A 268 -12.47 -3.55 -13.56
C VAL A 268 -11.69 -3.52 -12.25
N ASN A 269 -11.12 -2.37 -11.90
CA ASN A 269 -10.54 -2.16 -10.58
C ASN A 269 -11.66 -2.10 -9.55
N TRP A 270 -11.77 -3.13 -8.71
CA TRP A 270 -12.75 -3.16 -7.63
C TRP A 270 -12.45 -2.04 -6.63
N ASP A 271 -13.48 -1.26 -6.27
CA ASP A 271 -13.35 -0.29 -5.18
C ASP A 271 -13.21 -1.01 -3.83
N SER A 272 -12.86 -0.26 -2.78
CA SER A 272 -12.68 -0.85 -1.44
C SER A 272 -13.93 -1.51 -0.87
N THR A 273 -15.13 -1.08 -1.27
CA THR A 273 -16.38 -1.68 -0.81
C THR A 273 -16.61 -3.03 -1.50
N THR A 274 -16.41 -3.11 -2.82
CA THR A 274 -16.44 -4.38 -3.56
C THR A 274 -15.34 -5.32 -3.08
N LEU A 275 -14.13 -4.83 -2.81
CA LEU A 275 -13.06 -5.66 -2.25
C LEU A 275 -13.43 -6.24 -0.88
N ALA A 276 -14.02 -5.44 0.02
CA ALA A 276 -14.45 -5.92 1.33
C ALA A 276 -15.60 -6.95 1.23
N HIS A 277 -16.56 -6.76 0.32
CA HIS A 277 -17.73 -7.65 0.21
C HIS A 277 -17.49 -8.91 -0.63
N GLU A 278 -16.73 -8.80 -1.71
CA GLU A 278 -16.56 -9.88 -2.70
C GLU A 278 -15.15 -10.47 -2.68
N GLY A 279 -14.13 -9.62 -2.55
CA GLY A 279 -12.73 -10.06 -2.52
C GLY A 279 -12.34 -10.69 -1.18
N PHE A 280 -12.78 -10.08 -0.08
CA PHE A 280 -12.41 -10.42 1.29
C PHE A 280 -13.63 -10.44 2.23
N PRO A 281 -14.66 -11.28 1.96
CA PRO A 281 -15.91 -11.32 2.73
C PRO A 281 -15.75 -11.70 4.22
N TRP A 282 -14.54 -12.04 4.62
CA TRP A 282 -14.13 -12.45 5.96
C TRP A 282 -13.50 -11.30 6.77
N VAL A 283 -13.34 -10.11 6.18
CA VAL A 283 -12.78 -8.90 6.81
C VAL A 283 -13.85 -8.16 7.60
#